data_AF-A0A7R9BTU5-F1
#
_entry.id   AF-A0A7R9BTU5-F1
#
_cell.length_a   1.000
_cell.length_b   1.000
_cell.length_c   1.000
_cell.angle_alpha   90.00
_cell.angle_beta   90.00
_cell.angle_gamma   90.00
#
_symmetry.space_group_name_H-M   'P 1'
#
loop_
_entity.id
_entity.type
_entity.pdbx_description
1 polymer ?
#
loop_
_entity_poly.entity_id
_entity_poly.type
_entity_poly.pdbx_seq_one_letter_code
_entity_poly.pdbx_strand_id
1 'polypeptide(L)'
;MGAEQSVTQGPFRKRSRSLDRHDGTLSPPLSIASDVDAPYMSSTINRPIGDSPKRQSAILSRARGAKDLVNLRAVKADRRRVSQFPEEITVVNLSVDPGSVRNEVAKEIKRFEDIPQFLPILRGALKGSLFGRSKSRDDLACMEKIDSRPMLSMARTCLEFMTHNALNTGSEQSRVMSKVRDMSELSVEELRARVAELEVQLEATKKDSSEKMHREKITSMSDEVVDSNPYSRLMALKRMGIVEDYAKIRSFTVAIVGVGGVGSVTAEMLTRCGIGKLILFDYDKVELANMNRLFFQPHQSGLSKVDAAAATLRFINPDVTFETHNYNITTVDNFEHFMSRIVSGSLTDGPVDLVLGCVDNFEARMAINAACNEKYQVWMESGVSENAVSGHIQTIIPGKTACFACLPPLVVASKIDERTLKKDGVCAASLPTTMGIVAGFLVQNSLKYLLNFGSVSDYVGYNALEDFFPKMSLKPNQQCDDSFCRQRQEEYQQRCQNDPTVTDVVSAETEAIVHEDNDWGICVVEDDSAHDVEDLHAGDGVRFQYTKEESKVKSHEEPQEEIEESLTDLMAKMKSL
;
A
#
# COMPACT_ATOMS: atom_id res chain seq x y z
N MET A 1 13.05 11.65 65.16
CA MET A 1 13.79 12.92 64.97
C MET A 1 15.27 12.67 65.22
N GLY A 2 16.15 13.09 64.31
CA GLY A 2 17.60 12.85 64.29
C GLY A 2 17.98 11.83 63.22
N ALA A 3 18.42 12.17 61.99
CA ALA A 3 19.54 12.99 61.48
C ALA A 3 20.83 12.18 61.22
N GLU A 4 21.07 11.98 59.92
CA GLU A 4 22.31 12.00 59.12
C GLU A 4 23.55 11.11 59.38
N GLN A 5 23.83 10.32 58.32
CA GLN A 5 25.08 10.14 57.53
C GLN A 5 26.44 9.83 58.20
N SER A 6 27.09 8.78 57.69
CA SER A 6 28.52 8.82 57.34
C SER A 6 28.95 7.73 56.33
N VAL A 7 29.76 8.18 55.38
CA VAL A 7 30.47 7.56 54.24
C VAL A 7 31.62 6.64 54.67
N THR A 8 32.00 5.63 53.85
CA THR A 8 33.42 5.25 53.60
C THR A 8 33.62 4.58 52.23
N GLN A 9 34.75 4.92 51.56
CA GLN A 9 35.21 4.49 50.23
C GLN A 9 36.48 3.60 50.31
N GLY A 10 36.64 2.69 49.32
CA GLY A 10 37.91 2.31 48.67
C GLY A 10 38.65 1.06 49.21
N PRO A 11 39.63 0.45 48.46
CA PRO A 11 40.31 0.96 47.26
C PRO A 11 40.58 -0.05 46.08
N PHE A 12 41.13 0.51 45.00
CA PHE A 12 41.61 -0.06 43.73
C PHE A 12 42.86 -0.98 43.82
N ARG A 13 43.01 -1.93 42.87
CA ARG A 13 44.31 -2.48 42.41
C ARG A 13 44.32 -2.80 40.90
N LYS A 14 45.50 -2.67 40.27
CA LYS A 14 45.81 -2.61 38.82
C LYS A 14 46.64 -3.82 38.33
N ARG A 15 46.52 -4.12 37.02
CA ARG A 15 47.45 -4.83 36.06
C ARG A 15 47.57 -6.36 36.22
N SER A 16 47.73 -7.19 35.18
CA SER A 16 48.49 -7.08 33.91
C SER A 16 48.01 -8.06 32.80
N ARG A 17 48.36 -7.77 31.53
CA ARG A 17 48.24 -8.63 30.34
C ARG A 17 49.36 -9.69 30.27
N SER A 18 49.06 -10.89 29.77
CA SER A 18 50.01 -11.78 29.08
C SER A 18 49.29 -12.53 27.96
N LEU A 19 49.90 -12.51 26.77
CA LEU A 19 49.56 -13.29 25.59
C LEU A 19 50.19 -14.68 25.71
N ASP A 20 49.48 -15.74 25.33
CA ASP A 20 50.07 -16.92 24.68
C ASP A 20 49.07 -17.62 23.76
N ARG A 21 49.58 -18.17 22.67
CA ARG A 21 48.88 -18.76 21.53
C ARG A 21 48.75 -20.28 21.64
N HIS A 22 47.70 -20.79 20.99
CA HIS A 22 47.58 -22.01 20.15
C HIS A 22 46.57 -23.11 20.55
N ASP A 23 45.70 -23.34 19.55
CA ASP A 23 45.07 -24.57 19.03
C ASP A 23 44.31 -25.53 19.96
N GLY A 24 43.05 -25.78 19.58
CA GLY A 24 42.24 -26.87 20.13
C GLY A 24 40.76 -26.70 19.78
N THR A 25 40.39 -27.17 18.60
CA THR A 25 39.01 -27.40 18.15
C THR A 25 38.21 -28.21 19.19
N LEU A 26 36.99 -27.79 19.51
CA LEU A 26 35.88 -28.63 20.01
C LEU A 26 34.58 -27.80 20.11
N SER A 27 33.68 -28.01 19.15
CA SER A 27 32.29 -27.56 19.20
C SER A 27 31.47 -28.46 20.15
N PRO A 28 30.56 -27.94 20.99
CA PRO A 28 29.53 -28.74 21.64
C PRO A 28 28.28 -28.92 20.73
N PRO A 29 27.43 -29.94 20.99
CA PRO A 29 26.61 -30.59 19.97
C PRO A 29 25.28 -29.90 19.65
N LEU A 30 24.78 -30.25 18.45
CA LEU A 30 23.53 -29.85 17.82
C LEU A 30 22.30 -30.19 18.68
N SER A 31 21.46 -29.17 18.93
CA SER A 31 20.08 -29.33 19.39
C SER A 31 19.19 -29.60 18.17
N ILE A 32 18.46 -30.71 18.23
CA ILE A 32 17.47 -31.15 17.26
C ILE A 32 16.21 -30.28 17.40
N ALA A 33 16.00 -29.38 16.46
CA ALA A 33 14.69 -28.87 16.10
C ALA A 33 14.62 -28.91 14.57
N SER A 34 13.73 -29.75 14.06
CA SER A 34 13.51 -30.00 12.65
C SER A 34 12.90 -28.77 11.97
N ASP A 35 13.73 -28.07 11.20
CA ASP A 35 13.32 -27.12 10.16
C ASP A 35 12.69 -27.87 8.98
N VAL A 36 11.36 -27.88 8.91
CA VAL A 36 10.64 -28.06 7.65
C VAL A 36 9.40 -27.17 7.69
N ASP A 37 9.23 -26.35 6.65
CA ASP A 37 8.04 -25.53 6.31
C ASP A 37 7.89 -24.12 6.91
N ALA A 38 8.93 -23.29 6.73
CA ALA A 38 8.75 -21.84 6.62
C ALA A 38 9.66 -21.24 5.52
N PRO A 39 9.14 -20.62 4.44
CA PRO A 39 10.00 -20.03 3.42
C PRO A 39 10.52 -18.66 3.89
N TYR A 40 11.69 -18.69 4.52
CA TYR A 40 12.53 -17.50 4.77
C TYR A 40 13.28 -17.14 3.48
N MET A 41 12.72 -16.24 2.66
CA MET A 41 13.38 -15.76 1.42
C MET A 41 14.29 -14.55 1.72
N SER A 42 15.54 -14.84 2.08
CA SER A 42 16.65 -13.89 2.06
C SER A 42 17.26 -13.83 0.65
N SER A 43 17.02 -12.76 -0.11
CA SER A 43 17.66 -12.55 -1.41
C SER A 43 19.04 -11.90 -1.25
N THR A 44 20.09 -12.71 -1.33
CA THR A 44 21.48 -12.25 -1.44
C THR A 44 21.73 -11.64 -2.83
N ILE A 45 21.94 -10.33 -2.86
CA ILE A 45 22.42 -9.58 -4.03
C ILE A 45 23.91 -9.89 -4.22
N ASN A 46 24.29 -10.54 -5.31
CA ASN A 46 25.63 -10.45 -5.91
C ASN A 46 25.69 -11.18 -7.27
N ARG A 47 25.34 -10.51 -8.38
CA ARG A 47 26.01 -10.71 -9.69
C ARG A 47 25.91 -9.44 -10.56
N PRO A 48 26.99 -9.02 -11.25
CA PRO A 48 26.96 -7.90 -12.17
C PRO A 48 26.21 -8.26 -13.46
N ILE A 49 25.42 -7.31 -13.96
CA ILE A 49 24.69 -7.39 -15.23
C ILE A 49 25.70 -7.28 -16.37
N GLY A 50 25.85 -8.35 -17.14
CA GLY A 50 26.65 -8.41 -18.36
C GLY A 50 26.08 -9.45 -19.34
N ASP A 51 25.83 -8.98 -20.55
CA ASP A 51 25.61 -9.71 -21.81
C ASP A 51 24.28 -10.48 -22.03
N SER A 52 23.45 -9.85 -22.88
CA SER A 52 22.35 -10.50 -23.60
C SER A 52 22.87 -11.49 -24.65
N PRO A 53 22.38 -12.75 -24.71
CA PRO A 53 22.67 -13.64 -25.82
C PRO A 53 21.76 -13.34 -27.02
N LYS A 54 22.38 -12.96 -28.14
CA LYS A 54 21.79 -12.96 -29.49
C LYS A 54 21.20 -14.34 -29.79
N ARG A 55 19.93 -14.42 -30.20
CA ARG A 55 19.38 -15.61 -30.87
C ARG A 55 19.30 -15.41 -32.38
N GLN A 56 19.88 -16.39 -33.06
CA GLN A 56 20.00 -16.54 -34.49
C GLN A 56 18.65 -16.86 -35.15
N SER A 57 18.56 -16.41 -36.40
CA SER A 57 17.62 -16.82 -37.43
C SER A 57 17.47 -18.33 -37.54
N ALA A 58 16.23 -18.82 -37.55
CA ALA A 58 15.89 -20.11 -38.14
C ALA A 58 14.71 -19.93 -39.09
N ILE A 59 15.03 -20.12 -40.36
CA ILE A 59 14.15 -20.25 -41.51
C ILE A 59 13.40 -21.57 -41.40
N LEU A 60 12.08 -21.57 -41.51
CA LEU A 60 11.29 -22.71 -41.97
C LEU A 60 10.10 -22.22 -42.80
N SER A 61 9.80 -23.00 -43.82
CA SER A 61 9.18 -22.58 -45.08
C SER A 61 7.87 -23.34 -45.34
N ARG A 62 7.02 -22.74 -46.19
CA ARG A 62 5.89 -23.33 -46.98
C ARG A 62 4.66 -23.81 -46.18
N ALA A 63 3.41 -23.71 -46.65
CA ALA A 63 2.80 -23.16 -47.87
C ALA A 63 1.26 -23.17 -47.76
N ARG A 64 0.63 -22.16 -48.40
CA ARG A 64 -0.65 -22.15 -49.16
C ARG A 64 -2.01 -22.45 -48.49
N GLY A 65 -2.90 -21.47 -48.63
CA GLY A 65 -4.36 -21.64 -48.74
C GLY A 65 -5.03 -20.29 -48.96
N ALA A 66 -5.56 -20.04 -50.17
CA ALA A 66 -6.18 -18.78 -50.61
C ALA A 66 -7.71 -18.89 -50.65
N LYS A 67 -8.37 -17.70 -50.72
CA LYS A 67 -9.80 -17.36 -50.96
C LYS A 67 -10.38 -16.61 -49.73
N ASP A 68 -10.92 -15.39 -49.80
CA ASP A 68 -11.70 -14.74 -50.85
C ASP A 68 -11.43 -13.23 -50.99
N LEU A 69 -11.66 -12.75 -52.21
CA LEU A 69 -11.63 -11.37 -52.70
C LEU A 69 -13.03 -11.06 -53.26
N VAL A 70 -13.43 -9.76 -53.27
CA VAL A 70 -14.46 -9.05 -54.08
C VAL A 70 -15.23 -8.07 -53.16
N ASN A 71 -15.42 -6.77 -53.43
CA ASN A 71 -14.95 -5.87 -54.49
C ASN A 71 -15.20 -4.38 -54.12
N LEU A 72 -14.28 -3.52 -54.60
CA LEU A 72 -14.43 -2.22 -55.29
C LEU A 72 -15.30 -1.07 -54.74
N ARG A 73 -14.67 0.11 -54.60
CA ARG A 73 -14.68 1.15 -55.68
C ARG A 73 -13.60 2.23 -55.47
N ALA A 74 -12.92 2.55 -56.56
CA ALA A 74 -11.95 3.62 -56.72
C ALA A 74 -12.50 4.69 -57.67
N VAL A 75 -12.15 5.98 -57.47
CA VAL A 75 -12.22 7.01 -58.52
C VAL A 75 -11.00 7.96 -58.44
N LYS A 76 -10.19 7.83 -59.49
CA LYS A 76 -9.29 8.75 -60.21
C LYS A 76 -8.96 10.16 -59.67
N ALA A 77 -7.67 10.45 -59.74
CA ALA A 77 -7.08 11.80 -59.84
C ALA A 77 -7.14 12.35 -61.28
N ASP A 78 -7.26 13.67 -61.44
CA ASP A 78 -6.47 14.45 -62.42
C ASP A 78 -6.46 15.97 -62.14
N ARG A 79 -5.38 16.63 -62.58
CA ARG A 79 -4.90 18.01 -62.37
C ARG A 79 -5.57 19.08 -63.25
N ARG A 80 -5.54 20.36 -62.82
CA ARG A 80 -5.32 21.63 -63.61
C ARG A 80 -5.22 22.85 -62.66
N ARG A 81 -4.05 23.51 -62.51
CA ARG A 81 -3.55 24.81 -63.09
C ARG A 81 -4.39 26.06 -62.69
N VAL A 82 -3.92 27.08 -61.95
CA VAL A 82 -2.79 28.08 -62.03
C VAL A 82 -3.33 29.50 -62.33
N SER A 83 -2.99 30.48 -61.47
CA SER A 83 -2.66 31.93 -61.70
C SER A 83 -2.91 32.72 -60.39
N GLN A 84 -2.17 33.73 -59.92
CA GLN A 84 -1.17 34.65 -60.51
C GLN A 84 -0.31 35.31 -59.38
N PHE A 85 0.92 35.73 -59.70
CA PHE A 85 1.98 36.40 -58.87
C PHE A 85 1.82 37.95 -58.78
N PRO A 86 2.58 38.67 -57.91
CA PRO A 86 3.92 39.25 -58.25
C PRO A 86 4.98 39.13 -57.12
N GLU A 87 6.19 38.59 -57.37
CA GLU A 87 7.49 39.23 -57.73
C GLU A 87 8.31 39.87 -56.57
N GLU A 88 9.42 39.20 -56.21
CA GLU A 88 10.82 39.69 -56.10
C GLU A 88 11.59 38.95 -54.98
N ILE A 89 12.51 38.04 -55.35
CA ILE A 89 13.60 37.61 -54.46
C ILE A 89 14.91 37.65 -55.25
N THR A 90 15.77 38.58 -54.86
CA THR A 90 17.14 38.75 -55.31
C THR A 90 18.00 37.59 -54.82
N VAL A 91 18.63 36.86 -55.74
CA VAL A 91 19.67 35.86 -55.40
C VAL A 91 20.98 36.60 -55.12
N VAL A 92 21.35 36.70 -53.84
CA VAL A 92 22.71 37.09 -53.46
C VAL A 92 23.57 35.82 -53.47
N ASN A 93 24.47 35.71 -54.46
CA ASN A 93 25.55 34.74 -54.44
C ASN A 93 26.54 35.14 -53.34
N LEU A 94 26.47 34.50 -52.17
CA LEU A 94 27.55 34.54 -51.18
C LEU A 94 28.62 33.54 -51.61
N SER A 95 29.67 34.05 -52.25
CA SER A 95 30.95 33.34 -52.34
C SER A 95 31.54 33.27 -50.93
N VAL A 96 31.30 32.16 -50.21
CA VAL A 96 31.87 31.93 -48.88
C VAL A 96 33.23 31.24 -49.04
N ASP A 97 34.26 31.89 -48.52
CA ASP A 97 35.64 31.41 -48.48
C ASP A 97 35.75 30.16 -47.56
N PRO A 98 36.31 29.02 -48.02
CA PRO A 98 36.37 27.77 -47.25
C PRO A 98 37.08 27.86 -45.89
N GLY A 99 37.85 28.92 -45.64
CA GLY A 99 38.51 29.18 -44.37
C GLY A 99 37.58 29.62 -43.23
N SER A 100 36.45 30.27 -43.53
CA SER A 100 35.53 30.82 -42.51
C SER A 100 34.71 29.72 -41.81
N VAL A 101 34.26 28.72 -42.57
CA VAL A 101 33.39 27.63 -42.09
C VAL A 101 34.11 26.76 -41.05
N ARG A 102 35.44 26.58 -41.17
CA ARG A 102 36.23 25.81 -40.19
C ARG A 102 36.28 26.49 -38.81
N ASN A 103 36.27 27.81 -38.75
CA ASN A 103 36.39 28.56 -37.50
C ASN A 103 35.05 28.67 -36.75
N GLU A 104 33.92 28.73 -37.45
CA GLU A 104 32.59 28.70 -36.83
C GLU A 104 32.24 27.31 -36.29
N VAL A 105 32.50 26.26 -37.07
CA VAL A 105 32.32 24.87 -36.63
C VAL A 105 33.19 24.55 -35.40
N ALA A 106 34.43 25.06 -35.36
CA ALA A 106 35.30 24.91 -34.19
C ALA A 106 34.80 25.64 -32.93
N LYS A 107 34.11 26.78 -33.09
CA LYS A 107 33.49 27.53 -31.98
C LYS A 107 32.24 26.83 -31.43
N GLU A 108 31.41 26.25 -32.29
CA GLU A 108 30.23 25.50 -31.86
C GLU A 108 30.60 24.20 -31.14
N ILE A 109 31.60 23.47 -31.64
CA ILE A 109 32.12 22.25 -30.99
C ILE A 109 32.60 22.56 -29.56
N LYS A 110 33.32 23.66 -29.37
CA LYS A 110 33.77 24.11 -28.03
C LYS A 110 32.61 24.38 -27.07
N ARG A 111 31.52 24.94 -27.60
CA ARG A 111 30.30 25.26 -26.84
C ARG A 111 29.54 24.00 -26.41
N PHE A 112 29.64 22.91 -27.17
CA PHE A 112 29.08 21.61 -26.81
C PHE A 112 29.94 20.85 -25.78
N GLU A 113 31.26 21.02 -25.79
CA GLU A 113 32.17 20.39 -24.81
C GLU A 113 31.98 20.91 -23.37
N ASP A 114 31.57 22.18 -23.23
CA ASP A 114 31.35 22.89 -21.97
C ASP A 114 29.99 22.57 -21.31
N ILE A 115 29.11 21.80 -21.98
CA ILE A 115 27.83 21.37 -21.40
C ILE A 115 28.08 20.23 -20.39
N PRO A 116 27.75 20.39 -19.08
CA PRO A 116 28.10 19.41 -18.04
C PRO A 116 27.50 18.01 -18.24
N GLN A 117 26.41 17.92 -19.00
CA GLN A 117 25.64 16.69 -19.25
C GLN A 117 26.04 15.97 -20.55
N PHE A 118 27.08 16.45 -21.26
CA PHE A 118 27.51 15.81 -22.51
C PHE A 118 28.22 14.47 -22.20
N LEU A 119 27.69 13.38 -22.75
CA LEU A 119 28.10 12.00 -22.42
C LEU A 119 29.62 11.77 -22.64
N PRO A 120 30.34 11.12 -21.70
CA PRO A 120 31.79 10.90 -21.79
C PRO A 120 32.26 10.19 -23.08
N ILE A 121 31.40 9.35 -23.67
CA ILE A 121 31.66 8.61 -24.92
C ILE A 121 31.85 9.58 -26.10
N LEU A 122 31.08 10.67 -26.16
CA LEU A 122 31.18 11.66 -27.24
C LEU A 122 32.42 12.56 -27.09
N ARG A 123 32.88 12.83 -25.86
CA ARG A 123 34.17 13.49 -25.60
C ARG A 123 35.36 12.67 -26.08
N GLY A 124 35.29 11.34 -25.95
CA GLY A 124 36.35 10.44 -26.42
C GLY A 124 36.48 10.42 -27.95
N ALA A 125 35.34 10.44 -28.66
CA ALA A 125 35.30 10.40 -30.12
C ALA A 125 35.88 11.67 -30.78
N LEU A 126 35.68 12.85 -30.18
CA LEU A 126 36.17 14.12 -30.72
C LEU A 126 37.67 14.35 -30.46
N LYS A 127 38.22 13.83 -29.35
CA LYS A 127 39.64 13.98 -29.01
C LYS A 127 40.60 13.14 -29.87
N GLY A 128 40.11 12.11 -30.55
CA GLY A 128 40.92 11.21 -31.37
C GLY A 128 41.46 11.80 -32.69
N SER A 129 40.96 12.96 -33.13
CA SER A 129 41.27 13.48 -34.49
C SER A 129 42.36 14.56 -34.54
N LEU A 130 42.91 15.05 -33.43
CA LEU A 130 43.71 16.29 -33.44
C LEU A 130 45.17 16.19 -32.99
N PHE A 131 45.68 15.04 -32.54
CA PHE A 131 47.11 14.86 -32.28
C PHE A 131 47.60 13.48 -32.73
N GLY A 132 48.27 13.44 -33.88
CA GLY A 132 48.76 12.19 -34.48
C GLY A 132 50.01 11.62 -33.82
N ARG A 133 50.03 10.29 -33.64
CA ARG A 133 51.18 9.42 -33.95
C ARG A 133 50.71 7.97 -34.12
N SER A 134 51.24 7.34 -35.16
CA SER A 134 50.83 6.11 -35.85
C SER A 134 50.84 4.79 -35.07
N LYS A 135 49.91 3.86 -35.37
CA LYS A 135 50.13 2.63 -36.17
C LYS A 135 49.01 1.60 -35.92
N SER A 136 48.06 1.53 -36.85
CA SER A 136 47.51 0.24 -37.34
C SER A 136 46.75 0.52 -38.63
N ARG A 137 47.26 -0.02 -39.73
CA ARG A 137 46.50 -0.21 -40.96
C ARG A 137 45.35 -1.14 -40.60
N ASP A 138 44.11 -0.66 -40.74
CA ASP A 138 42.88 -1.42 -41.07
C ASP A 138 41.56 -0.72 -40.68
N ASP A 139 41.57 0.57 -40.31
CA ASP A 139 40.30 1.27 -39.95
C ASP A 139 39.59 1.99 -41.10
N LEU A 140 40.21 2.15 -42.27
CA LEU A 140 39.58 2.87 -43.39
C LEU A 140 38.47 2.07 -44.09
N ALA A 141 38.51 0.74 -44.00
CA ALA A 141 37.47 -0.15 -44.55
C ALA A 141 36.23 -0.31 -43.64
N CYS A 142 36.33 0.10 -42.36
CA CYS A 142 35.22 0.07 -41.41
C CYS A 142 34.34 1.32 -41.54
N MET A 143 34.94 2.48 -41.87
CA MET A 143 34.20 3.74 -42.03
C MET A 143 33.42 3.86 -43.35
N GLU A 144 33.79 3.14 -44.42
CA GLU A 144 33.03 3.12 -45.68
C GLU A 144 31.73 2.27 -45.62
N LYS A 145 31.50 1.54 -44.52
CA LYS A 145 30.32 0.67 -44.35
C LYS A 145 29.26 1.20 -43.39
N ILE A 146 29.47 2.37 -42.79
CA ILE A 146 28.46 3.00 -41.96
C ILE A 146 27.50 3.75 -42.89
N ASP A 147 26.32 3.17 -43.13
CA ASP A 147 25.23 3.88 -43.80
C ASP A 147 24.95 5.16 -43.00
N SER A 148 25.25 6.32 -43.59
CA SER A 148 25.11 7.63 -42.94
C SER A 148 23.65 8.11 -42.89
N ARG A 149 22.75 7.42 -43.59
CA ARG A 149 21.32 7.78 -43.69
C ARG A 149 20.57 7.73 -42.36
N PRO A 150 20.75 6.74 -41.47
CA PRO A 150 20.09 6.71 -40.16
C PRO A 150 20.59 7.83 -39.23
N MET A 151 21.90 8.13 -39.25
CA MET A 151 22.46 9.24 -38.47
C MET A 151 22.00 10.60 -38.97
N LEU A 152 21.97 10.81 -40.30
CA LEU A 152 21.44 12.03 -40.91
C LEU A 152 19.93 12.17 -40.67
N SER A 153 19.18 11.07 -40.73
CA SER A 153 17.76 11.03 -40.40
C SER A 153 17.53 11.42 -38.94
N MET A 154 18.27 10.83 -38.00
CA MET A 154 18.17 11.15 -36.57
C MET A 154 18.57 12.59 -36.27
N ALA A 155 19.63 13.11 -36.90
CA ALA A 155 20.04 14.50 -36.77
C ALA A 155 18.97 15.46 -37.31
N ARG A 156 18.34 15.12 -38.45
CA ARG A 156 17.25 15.90 -39.04
C ARG A 156 16.00 15.90 -38.17
N THR A 157 15.61 14.75 -37.63
CA THR A 157 14.48 14.63 -36.69
C THR A 157 14.73 15.41 -35.40
N CYS A 158 15.95 15.35 -34.83
CA CYS A 158 16.31 16.16 -33.68
C CYS A 158 16.28 17.66 -33.99
N LEU A 159 16.77 18.09 -35.17
CA LEU A 159 16.73 19.48 -35.58
C LEU A 159 15.29 19.97 -35.80
N GLU A 160 14.44 19.17 -36.45
CA GLU A 160 13.02 19.46 -36.64
C GLU A 160 12.29 19.54 -35.28
N PHE A 161 12.58 18.62 -34.36
CA PHE A 161 12.02 18.63 -32.99
C PHE A 161 12.46 19.86 -32.20
N MET A 162 13.75 20.22 -32.22
CA MET A 162 14.26 21.43 -31.57
C MET A 162 13.66 22.69 -32.18
N THR A 163 13.53 22.76 -33.51
CA THR A 163 12.98 23.93 -34.21
C THR A 163 11.48 24.09 -33.92
N HIS A 164 10.73 22.99 -33.93
CA HIS A 164 9.32 22.97 -33.57
C HIS A 164 9.09 23.39 -32.11
N ASN A 165 9.92 22.89 -31.18
CA ASN A 165 9.82 23.27 -29.77
C ASN A 165 10.30 24.70 -29.51
N ALA A 166 11.28 25.22 -30.27
CA ALA A 166 11.72 26.61 -30.20
C ALA A 166 10.63 27.59 -30.68
N LEU A 167 9.90 27.23 -31.75
CA LEU A 167 8.75 28.02 -32.23
C LEU A 167 7.58 27.99 -31.24
N ASN A 168 7.31 26.84 -30.61
CA ASN A 168 6.28 26.72 -29.58
C ASN A 168 6.66 27.46 -28.28
N THR A 169 7.92 27.39 -27.85
CA THR A 169 8.39 28.17 -26.69
C THR A 169 8.43 29.66 -26.98
N GLY A 170 8.80 30.08 -28.20
CA GLY A 170 8.77 31.49 -28.60
C GLY A 170 7.35 32.06 -28.68
N SER A 171 6.38 31.29 -29.19
CA SER A 171 4.98 31.70 -29.23
C SER A 171 4.33 31.70 -27.84
N GLU A 172 4.63 30.71 -26.98
CA GLU A 172 4.19 30.72 -25.58
C GLU A 172 4.84 31.85 -24.78
N GLN A 173 6.14 32.12 -24.95
CA GLN A 173 6.81 33.27 -24.33
C GLN A 173 6.21 34.59 -24.80
N SER A 174 5.88 34.74 -26.08
CA SER A 174 5.22 35.93 -26.61
C SER A 174 3.78 36.08 -26.07
N ARG A 175 3.07 34.97 -25.87
CA ARG A 175 1.72 34.93 -25.28
C ARG A 175 1.74 35.26 -23.78
N VAL A 176 2.74 34.78 -23.05
CA VAL A 176 2.93 35.11 -21.63
C VAL A 176 3.38 36.55 -21.49
N MET A 177 4.32 37.03 -22.31
CA MET A 177 4.78 38.42 -22.29
C MET A 177 3.69 39.41 -22.69
N SER A 178 2.80 39.07 -23.63
CA SER A 178 1.61 39.89 -23.93
C SER A 178 0.64 39.92 -22.75
N LYS A 179 0.31 38.77 -22.14
CA LYS A 179 -0.52 38.76 -20.93
C LYS A 179 0.10 39.50 -19.75
N VAL A 180 1.41 39.42 -19.56
CA VAL A 180 2.14 40.17 -18.53
C VAL A 180 2.15 41.66 -18.84
N ARG A 181 2.24 42.04 -20.12
CA ARG A 181 2.14 43.44 -20.57
C ARG A 181 0.72 43.98 -20.36
N ASP A 182 -0.30 43.23 -20.76
CA ASP A 182 -1.71 43.55 -20.51
C ASP A 182 -2.01 43.67 -19.00
N MET A 183 -1.41 42.82 -18.17
CA MET A 183 -1.48 42.91 -16.70
C MET A 183 -0.75 44.13 -16.13
N SER A 184 0.33 44.58 -16.76
CA SER A 184 1.12 45.75 -16.33
C SER A 184 0.53 47.08 -16.81
N GLU A 185 -0.38 47.05 -17.78
CA GLU A 185 -1.06 48.23 -18.34
C GLU A 185 -2.43 48.50 -17.68
N LEU A 186 -2.93 47.57 -16.86
CA LEU A 186 -4.15 47.76 -16.08
C LEU A 186 -3.92 48.70 -14.90
N SER A 187 -4.76 49.72 -14.79
CA SER A 187 -4.80 50.62 -13.63
C SER A 187 -5.22 49.87 -12.36
N VAL A 188 -4.84 50.43 -11.20
CA VAL A 188 -5.25 49.86 -9.89
C VAL A 188 -6.77 49.79 -9.77
N GLU A 189 -7.51 50.71 -10.39
CA GLU A 189 -8.97 50.66 -10.45
C GLU A 189 -9.51 49.48 -11.27
N GLU A 190 -8.91 49.17 -12.42
CA GLU A 190 -9.35 48.06 -13.28
C GLU A 190 -9.03 46.69 -12.67
N LEU A 191 -7.89 46.56 -11.98
CA LEU A 191 -7.57 45.36 -11.22
C LEU A 191 -8.57 45.14 -10.07
N ARG A 192 -8.96 46.21 -9.36
CA ARG A 192 -10.00 46.12 -8.31
C ARG A 192 -11.37 45.75 -8.88
N ALA A 193 -11.73 46.31 -10.03
CA ALA A 193 -12.97 45.95 -10.73
C ALA A 193 -12.96 44.48 -11.17
N ARG A 194 -11.81 43.98 -11.67
CA ARG A 194 -11.67 42.58 -12.07
C ARG A 194 -11.70 41.63 -10.87
N VAL A 195 -11.11 42.01 -9.75
CA VAL A 195 -11.22 41.25 -8.49
C VAL A 195 -12.66 41.18 -8.02
N ALA A 196 -13.38 42.31 -8.01
CA ALA A 196 -14.80 42.33 -7.63
C ALA A 196 -15.67 41.48 -8.58
N GLU A 197 -15.41 41.52 -9.89
CA GLU A 197 -16.10 40.68 -10.88
C GLU A 197 -15.82 39.19 -10.64
N LEU A 198 -14.56 38.83 -10.37
CA LEU A 198 -14.17 37.45 -10.07
C LEU A 198 -14.76 36.98 -8.74
N GLU A 199 -14.86 37.84 -7.73
CA GLU A 199 -15.53 37.53 -6.46
C GLU A 199 -17.03 37.24 -6.68
N VAL A 200 -17.70 38.04 -7.51
CA VAL A 200 -19.12 37.80 -7.87
C VAL A 200 -19.28 36.51 -8.68
N GLN A 201 -18.39 36.23 -9.64
CA GLN A 201 -18.41 34.99 -10.40
C GLN A 201 -18.11 33.77 -9.52
N LEU A 202 -17.19 33.89 -8.56
CA LEU A 202 -16.89 32.87 -7.57
C LEU A 202 -18.12 32.59 -6.69
N GLU A 203 -18.82 33.64 -6.25
CA GLU A 203 -20.02 33.52 -5.43
C GLU A 203 -21.21 32.91 -6.19
N ALA A 204 -21.38 33.30 -7.46
CA ALA A 204 -22.39 32.71 -8.35
C ALA A 204 -22.10 31.22 -8.64
N THR A 205 -20.83 30.87 -8.89
CA THR A 205 -20.41 29.48 -9.14
C THR A 205 -20.56 28.64 -7.87
N LYS A 206 -20.22 29.19 -6.69
CA LYS A 206 -20.45 28.55 -5.39
C LYS A 206 -21.92 28.26 -5.17
N LYS A 207 -22.83 29.20 -5.47
CA LYS A 207 -24.28 28.99 -5.33
C LYS A 207 -24.82 27.91 -6.27
N ASP A 208 -24.43 27.93 -7.54
CA ASP A 208 -24.96 26.97 -8.54
C ASP A 208 -24.40 25.55 -8.35
N SER A 209 -23.21 25.42 -7.73
CA SER A 209 -22.64 24.12 -7.34
C SER A 209 -23.07 23.64 -5.94
N SER A 210 -23.42 24.53 -5.01
CA SER A 210 -23.89 24.14 -3.67
C SER A 210 -25.35 23.66 -3.64
N GLU A 211 -26.22 24.19 -4.51
CA GLU A 211 -27.67 23.96 -4.40
C GLU A 211 -28.19 22.65 -5.01
N LYS A 212 -27.40 21.91 -5.80
CA LYS A 212 -27.95 20.81 -6.62
C LYS A 212 -27.59 19.37 -6.23
N MET A 213 -26.73 19.11 -5.24
CA MET A 213 -26.25 17.72 -5.00
C MET A 213 -26.02 17.31 -3.54
N HIS A 214 -26.38 18.11 -2.54
CA HIS A 214 -26.21 17.70 -1.14
C HIS A 214 -27.52 17.12 -0.59
N ARG A 215 -27.48 15.86 -0.16
CA ARG A 215 -28.59 15.30 0.61
C ARG A 215 -28.67 15.98 1.97
N GLU A 216 -29.88 16.07 2.53
CA GLU A 216 -30.07 16.59 3.88
C GLU A 216 -29.48 15.66 4.94
N LYS A 217 -29.21 16.22 6.13
CA LYS A 217 -28.77 15.43 7.27
C LYS A 217 -29.93 14.59 7.81
N ILE A 218 -29.68 13.32 8.04
CA ILE A 218 -30.62 12.38 8.65
C ILE A 218 -30.35 12.33 10.16
N THR A 219 -31.33 12.71 10.97
CA THR A 219 -31.20 12.75 12.44
C THR A 219 -31.14 11.35 13.05
N SER A 220 -31.95 10.41 12.57
CA SER A 220 -32.02 9.02 13.06
C SER A 220 -31.94 8.02 11.90
N MET A 221 -31.15 6.95 12.04
CA MET A 221 -31.13 5.90 11.01
C MET A 221 -32.47 5.14 10.98
N SER A 222 -33.16 5.22 9.86
CA SER A 222 -34.41 4.48 9.60
C SER A 222 -34.11 3.16 8.90
N ASP A 223 -34.87 2.11 9.24
CA ASP A 223 -34.87 0.81 8.56
C ASP A 223 -35.87 0.75 7.40
N GLU A 224 -36.57 1.86 7.11
CA GLU A 224 -37.46 1.96 5.97
C GLU A 224 -36.73 1.72 4.64
N VAL A 225 -37.29 0.82 3.83
CA VAL A 225 -36.70 0.41 2.55
C VAL A 225 -37.29 1.27 1.43
N VAL A 226 -36.68 2.45 1.25
CA VAL A 226 -36.99 3.40 0.18
C VAL A 226 -35.71 3.85 -0.51
N ASP A 227 -35.79 4.22 -1.78
CA ASP A 227 -34.63 4.61 -2.59
C ASP A 227 -33.94 5.89 -2.11
N SER A 228 -34.65 6.74 -1.36
CA SER A 228 -34.12 7.95 -0.74
C SER A 228 -33.33 7.70 0.55
N ASN A 229 -33.44 6.51 1.16
CA ASN A 229 -32.76 6.19 2.42
C ASN A 229 -31.42 5.48 2.15
N PRO A 230 -30.26 6.18 2.31
CA PRO A 230 -28.95 5.58 2.08
C PRO A 230 -28.59 4.48 3.09
N TYR A 231 -29.28 4.43 4.25
CA TYR A 231 -29.01 3.46 5.32
C TYR A 231 -29.87 2.19 5.22
N SER A 232 -30.87 2.16 4.33
CA SER A 232 -31.83 1.04 4.21
C SER A 232 -31.17 -0.34 4.11
N ARG A 233 -30.11 -0.47 3.30
CA ARG A 233 -29.38 -1.73 3.09
C ARG A 233 -28.45 -2.08 4.26
N LEU A 234 -28.01 -1.09 5.02
CA LEU A 234 -27.20 -1.29 6.22
C LEU A 234 -28.08 -1.74 7.40
N MET A 235 -29.24 -1.09 7.57
CA MET A 235 -30.23 -1.46 8.58
C MET A 235 -30.86 -2.84 8.34
N ALA A 236 -30.80 -3.35 7.11
CA ALA A 236 -31.20 -4.73 6.82
C ALA A 236 -30.36 -5.77 7.60
N LEU A 237 -29.12 -5.47 7.98
CA LEU A 237 -28.29 -6.35 8.82
C LEU A 237 -28.93 -6.63 10.18
N LYS A 238 -29.69 -5.68 10.72
CA LYS A 238 -30.49 -5.87 11.93
C LYS A 238 -31.63 -6.85 11.70
N ARG A 239 -32.34 -6.72 10.58
CA ARG A 239 -33.45 -7.62 10.23
C ARG A 239 -32.98 -9.04 9.94
N MET A 240 -31.75 -9.20 9.43
CA MET A 240 -31.11 -10.49 9.17
C MET A 240 -30.49 -11.12 10.42
N GLY A 241 -30.56 -10.48 11.59
CA GLY A 241 -29.97 -11.00 12.82
C GLY A 241 -28.44 -11.02 12.84
N ILE A 242 -27.77 -10.30 11.92
CA ILE A 242 -26.30 -10.25 11.86
C ILE A 242 -25.73 -9.23 12.85
N VAL A 243 -26.41 -8.09 13.00
CA VAL A 243 -26.01 -7.01 13.92
C VAL A 243 -27.23 -6.53 14.68
N GLU A 244 -27.27 -6.74 15.99
CA GLU A 244 -28.43 -6.40 16.83
C GLU A 244 -28.80 -4.92 16.79
N ASP A 245 -27.80 -4.04 16.89
CA ASP A 245 -27.97 -2.58 16.88
C ASP A 245 -26.98 -1.90 15.92
N TYR A 246 -27.27 -1.96 14.62
CA TYR A 246 -26.45 -1.28 13.62
C TYR A 246 -26.41 0.24 13.82
N ALA A 247 -27.49 0.87 14.31
CA ALA A 247 -27.58 2.32 14.46
C ALA A 247 -26.54 2.87 15.46
N LYS A 248 -26.07 2.02 16.38
CA LYS A 248 -24.96 2.31 17.30
C LYS A 248 -23.68 2.77 16.60
N ILE A 249 -23.48 2.46 15.32
CA ILE A 249 -22.30 2.94 14.56
C ILE A 249 -22.15 4.47 14.61
N ARG A 250 -23.25 5.22 14.76
CA ARG A 250 -23.25 6.69 14.88
C ARG A 250 -22.73 7.22 16.21
N SER A 251 -22.64 6.41 17.25
CA SER A 251 -22.08 6.85 18.53
C SER A 251 -20.56 6.81 18.57
N PHE A 252 -19.92 6.15 17.59
CA PHE A 252 -18.49 5.92 17.62
C PHE A 252 -17.67 6.99 16.87
N THR A 253 -16.48 7.24 17.39
CA THR A 253 -15.44 8.07 16.80
C THR A 253 -14.22 7.23 16.46
N VAL A 254 -13.76 7.31 15.21
CA VAL A 254 -12.54 6.63 14.74
C VAL A 254 -11.50 7.65 14.30
N ALA A 255 -10.27 7.51 14.79
CA ALA A 255 -9.11 8.27 14.32
C ALA A 255 -8.36 7.48 13.25
N ILE A 256 -8.08 8.09 12.10
CA ILE A 256 -7.33 7.47 10.99
C ILE A 256 -6.04 8.24 10.79
N VAL A 257 -4.91 7.55 10.89
CA VAL A 257 -3.57 8.11 10.67
C VAL A 257 -3.03 7.61 9.33
N GLY A 258 -2.76 8.54 8.42
CA GLY A 258 -2.45 8.28 7.02
C GLY A 258 -3.73 8.17 6.18
N VAL A 259 -3.98 9.15 5.32
CA VAL A 259 -5.09 9.20 4.37
C VAL A 259 -4.54 8.97 2.95
N GLY A 260 -3.69 7.94 2.83
CA GLY A 260 -3.08 7.49 1.58
C GLY A 260 -3.96 6.48 0.84
N GLY A 261 -3.34 5.46 0.23
CA GLY A 261 -4.06 4.45 -0.56
C GLY A 261 -5.06 3.61 0.25
N VAL A 262 -4.63 3.07 1.40
CA VAL A 262 -5.50 2.29 2.29
C VAL A 262 -6.42 3.24 3.08
N GLY A 263 -5.85 4.25 3.74
CA GLY A 263 -6.58 5.10 4.67
C GLY A 263 -7.70 5.94 4.05
N SER A 264 -7.56 6.38 2.80
CA SER A 264 -8.64 7.10 2.10
C SER A 264 -9.86 6.23 1.82
N VAL A 265 -9.63 4.98 1.38
CA VAL A 265 -10.70 3.98 1.16
C VAL A 265 -11.32 3.56 2.50
N THR A 266 -10.51 3.37 3.54
CA THR A 266 -10.97 3.11 4.92
C THR A 266 -11.91 4.22 5.40
N ALA A 267 -11.52 5.49 5.21
CA ALA A 267 -12.33 6.64 5.59
C ALA A 267 -13.64 6.71 4.79
N GLU A 268 -13.61 6.41 3.48
CA GLU A 268 -14.80 6.34 2.63
C GLU A 268 -15.78 5.25 3.09
N MET A 269 -15.29 4.03 3.34
CA MET A 269 -16.13 2.92 3.76
C MET A 269 -16.80 3.21 5.12
N LEU A 270 -16.05 3.71 6.12
CA LEU A 270 -16.62 4.10 7.41
C LEU A 270 -17.63 5.25 7.28
N THR A 271 -17.35 6.22 6.41
CA THR A 271 -18.26 7.33 6.10
C THR A 271 -19.57 6.81 5.50
N ARG A 272 -19.51 5.86 4.56
CA ARG A 272 -20.69 5.22 3.96
C ARG A 272 -21.46 4.36 4.96
N CYS A 273 -20.78 3.75 5.94
CA CYS A 273 -21.42 3.02 7.04
C CYS A 273 -22.14 3.95 8.04
N GLY A 274 -21.91 5.26 7.98
CA GLY A 274 -22.53 6.22 8.89
C GLY A 274 -21.86 6.30 10.26
N ILE A 275 -20.54 6.15 10.32
CA ILE A 275 -19.76 6.39 11.54
C ILE A 275 -20.05 7.78 12.13
N GLY A 276 -20.05 7.90 13.46
CA GLY A 276 -20.38 9.17 14.12
C GLY A 276 -19.40 10.30 13.80
N LYS A 277 -18.10 10.05 14.02
CA LYS A 277 -17.03 11.02 13.77
C LYS A 277 -15.77 10.35 13.23
N LEU A 278 -15.10 11.00 12.28
CA LEU A 278 -13.75 10.66 11.82
C LEU A 278 -12.77 11.78 12.17
N ILE A 279 -11.63 11.41 12.75
CA ILE A 279 -10.49 12.30 12.94
C ILE A 279 -9.38 11.86 11.99
N LEU A 280 -8.96 12.74 11.08
CA LEU A 280 -8.01 12.41 10.03
C LEU A 280 -6.67 13.10 10.29
N PHE A 281 -5.58 12.33 10.31
CA PHE A 281 -4.21 12.82 10.42
C PHE A 281 -3.41 12.43 9.18
N ASP A 282 -2.87 13.39 8.44
CA ASP A 282 -1.93 13.19 7.35
C ASP A 282 -1.18 14.50 7.12
N TYR A 283 0.10 14.46 6.79
CA TYR A 283 0.91 15.67 6.55
C TYR A 283 1.15 15.94 5.05
N ASP A 284 0.79 14.99 4.19
CA ASP A 284 1.06 15.06 2.76
C ASP A 284 -0.01 15.87 2.01
N LYS A 285 0.37 16.23 0.78
CA LYS A 285 -0.54 16.77 -0.22
C LYS A 285 -0.94 15.70 -1.23
N VAL A 286 -2.06 15.93 -1.90
CA VAL A 286 -2.48 15.12 -3.04
C VAL A 286 -1.56 15.42 -4.21
N GLU A 287 -1.01 14.38 -4.83
CA GLU A 287 -0.20 14.48 -6.03
C GLU A 287 -0.84 13.69 -7.18
N LEU A 288 -0.57 14.09 -8.43
CA LEU A 288 -1.02 13.33 -9.61
C LEU A 288 -0.47 11.89 -9.63
N ALA A 289 0.70 11.67 -9.02
CA ALA A 289 1.27 10.34 -8.84
C ALA A 289 0.38 9.42 -7.97
N ASN A 290 -0.57 9.98 -7.19
CA ASN A 290 -1.50 9.19 -6.38
C ASN A 290 -2.73 8.71 -7.16
N MET A 291 -2.92 9.12 -8.43
CA MET A 291 -4.11 8.79 -9.23
C MET A 291 -4.19 7.31 -9.67
N ASN A 292 -3.12 6.53 -9.46
CA ASN A 292 -3.18 5.07 -9.60
C ASN A 292 -3.93 4.40 -8.43
N ARG A 293 -4.19 5.14 -7.35
CA ARG A 293 -4.93 4.71 -6.17
C ARG A 293 -6.37 5.20 -6.25
N LEU A 294 -7.21 4.62 -5.40
CA LEU A 294 -8.61 5.00 -5.29
C LEU A 294 -8.76 6.37 -4.58
N PHE A 295 -10.00 6.87 -4.56
CA PHE A 295 -10.48 8.02 -3.80
C PHE A 295 -10.15 9.43 -4.33
N PHE A 296 -8.88 9.84 -4.38
CA PHE A 296 -8.54 11.22 -4.77
C PHE A 296 -8.73 11.46 -6.27
N GLN A 297 -9.07 12.69 -6.63
CA GLN A 297 -9.32 13.09 -8.02
C GLN A 297 -8.27 14.08 -8.54
N PRO A 298 -8.02 14.15 -9.87
CA PRO A 298 -6.96 14.98 -10.43
C PRO A 298 -7.05 16.47 -10.07
N HIS A 299 -8.26 17.02 -9.95
CA HIS A 299 -8.48 18.43 -9.61
C HIS A 299 -8.12 18.78 -8.15
N GLN A 300 -7.95 17.77 -7.30
CA GLN A 300 -7.57 17.95 -5.89
C GLN A 300 -6.04 18.04 -5.70
N SER A 301 -5.25 17.87 -6.76
CA SER A 301 -3.80 17.93 -6.70
C SER A 301 -3.32 19.26 -6.09
N GLY A 302 -2.41 19.18 -5.12
CA GLY A 302 -1.85 20.32 -4.38
C GLY A 302 -2.58 20.69 -3.08
N LEU A 303 -3.79 20.16 -2.85
CA LEU A 303 -4.49 20.26 -1.57
C LEU A 303 -3.86 19.32 -0.54
N SER A 304 -4.03 19.62 0.75
CA SER A 304 -3.68 18.63 1.79
C SER A 304 -4.58 17.39 1.63
N LYS A 305 -4.03 16.20 1.91
CA LYS A 305 -4.80 14.96 1.82
C LYS A 305 -6.00 14.97 2.76
N VAL A 306 -5.84 15.47 3.98
CA VAL A 306 -6.92 15.53 4.98
C VAL A 306 -8.05 16.48 4.56
N ASP A 307 -7.75 17.65 3.98
CA ASP A 307 -8.78 18.60 3.57
C ASP A 307 -9.52 18.13 2.31
N ALA A 308 -8.77 17.61 1.32
CA ALA A 308 -9.35 17.01 0.13
C ALA A 308 -10.26 15.83 0.48
N ALA A 309 -9.82 14.98 1.41
CA ALA A 309 -10.63 13.86 1.89
C ALA A 309 -11.87 14.32 2.64
N ALA A 310 -11.75 15.23 3.61
CA ALA A 310 -12.91 15.73 4.35
C ALA A 310 -13.94 16.41 3.44
N ALA A 311 -13.52 17.12 2.39
CA ALA A 311 -14.42 17.69 1.40
C ALA A 311 -15.22 16.60 0.67
N THR A 312 -14.55 15.58 0.12
CA THR A 312 -15.20 14.46 -0.57
C THR A 312 -16.11 13.67 0.37
N LEU A 313 -15.66 13.37 1.59
CA LEU A 313 -16.39 12.53 2.54
C LEU A 313 -17.64 13.23 3.10
N ARG A 314 -17.58 14.54 3.37
CA ARG A 314 -18.76 15.34 3.74
C ARG A 314 -19.82 15.34 2.64
N PHE A 315 -19.39 15.35 1.38
CA PHE A 315 -20.30 15.24 0.24
C PHE A 315 -20.96 13.85 0.18
N ILE A 316 -20.20 12.78 0.42
CA ILE A 316 -20.72 11.40 0.46
C ILE A 316 -21.73 11.21 1.58
N ASN A 317 -21.40 11.66 2.79
CA ASN A 317 -22.28 11.53 3.95
C ASN A 317 -22.19 12.77 4.87
N PRO A 318 -23.16 13.70 4.80
CA PRO A 318 -23.20 14.88 5.66
C PRO A 318 -23.56 14.59 7.13
N ASP A 319 -23.97 13.37 7.47
CA ASP A 319 -24.29 12.98 8.85
C ASP A 319 -23.03 12.74 9.70
N VAL A 320 -21.90 12.45 9.04
CA VAL A 320 -20.62 12.16 9.68
C VAL A 320 -19.92 13.46 10.07
N THR A 321 -19.36 13.50 11.28
CA THR A 321 -18.54 14.63 11.74
C THR A 321 -17.07 14.40 11.35
N PHE A 322 -16.39 15.44 10.87
CA PHE A 322 -14.99 15.34 10.44
C PHE A 322 -14.12 16.38 11.15
N GLU A 323 -13.01 15.91 11.69
CA GLU A 323 -11.93 16.72 12.24
C GLU A 323 -10.63 16.38 11.49
N THR A 324 -9.90 17.37 11.00
CA THR A 324 -8.71 17.18 10.17
C THR A 324 -7.49 17.84 10.78
N HIS A 325 -6.35 17.16 10.68
CA HIS A 325 -5.07 17.59 11.21
C HIS A 325 -3.98 17.38 10.18
N ASN A 326 -3.53 18.48 9.57
CA ASN A 326 -2.51 18.47 8.53
C ASN A 326 -1.10 18.66 9.10
N TYR A 327 -0.58 17.65 9.80
CA TYR A 327 0.75 17.70 10.40
C TYR A 327 1.37 16.31 10.59
N ASN A 328 2.68 16.26 10.74
CA ASN A 328 3.39 15.01 11.02
C ASN A 328 3.31 14.68 12.53
N ILE A 329 2.70 13.55 12.86
CA ILE A 329 2.51 13.09 14.24
C ILE A 329 3.81 12.70 14.96
N THR A 330 4.93 12.50 14.24
CA THR A 330 6.20 12.05 14.84
C THR A 330 7.03 13.18 15.43
N THR A 331 6.68 14.44 15.16
CA THR A 331 7.38 15.59 15.75
C THR A 331 6.91 15.80 17.19
N VAL A 332 7.83 16.26 18.06
CA VAL A 332 7.57 16.41 19.50
C VAL A 332 6.31 17.23 19.78
N ASP A 333 6.21 18.42 19.17
CA ASP A 333 5.07 19.33 19.41
C ASP A 333 3.73 18.73 18.96
N ASN A 334 3.74 18.01 17.84
CA ASN A 334 2.53 17.43 17.26
C ASN A 334 2.12 16.12 17.93
N PHE A 335 3.07 15.38 18.51
CA PHE A 335 2.82 14.11 19.18
C PHE A 335 1.94 14.32 20.43
N GLU A 336 2.21 15.36 21.20
CA GLU A 336 1.40 15.76 22.36
C GLU A 336 -0.04 16.07 21.94
N HIS A 337 -0.20 16.84 20.86
CA HIS A 337 -1.52 17.18 20.33
C HIS A 337 -2.25 15.95 19.79
N PHE A 338 -1.55 15.06 19.07
CA PHE A 338 -2.10 13.78 18.60
C PHE A 338 -2.63 12.93 19.75
N MET A 339 -1.86 12.76 20.83
CA MET A 339 -2.29 12.04 22.03
C MET A 339 -3.52 12.72 22.68
N SER A 340 -3.51 14.04 22.78
CA SER A 340 -4.65 14.81 23.32
C SER A 340 -5.93 14.54 22.51
N ARG A 341 -5.86 14.53 21.18
CA ARG A 341 -7.01 14.23 20.32
C ARG A 341 -7.44 12.77 20.37
N ILE A 342 -6.54 11.82 20.63
CA ILE A 342 -6.93 10.43 20.91
C ILE A 342 -7.76 10.35 22.19
N VAL A 343 -7.39 11.09 23.24
CA VAL A 343 -8.01 11.00 24.58
C VAL A 343 -9.26 11.85 24.74
N SER A 344 -9.42 12.91 23.94
CA SER A 344 -10.52 13.90 24.08
C SER A 344 -11.23 14.23 22.76
N GLY A 345 -10.95 13.46 21.71
CA GLY A 345 -11.47 13.74 20.37
C GLY A 345 -12.81 13.09 20.05
N SER A 346 -13.38 12.26 20.93
CA SER A 346 -14.63 11.56 20.65
C SER A 346 -15.84 12.50 20.55
N LEU A 347 -17.00 11.96 20.20
CA LEU A 347 -18.26 12.70 20.18
C LEU A 347 -18.70 13.17 21.58
N THR A 348 -18.16 12.57 22.64
CA THR A 348 -18.47 12.87 24.04
C THR A 348 -17.30 13.54 24.77
N ASP A 349 -16.39 14.17 24.03
CA ASP A 349 -15.14 14.77 24.54
C ASP A 349 -14.26 13.79 25.35
N GLY A 350 -14.35 12.50 25.03
CA GLY A 350 -13.59 11.41 25.63
C GLY A 350 -12.65 10.72 24.63
N PRO A 351 -12.11 9.53 24.99
CA PRO A 351 -11.21 8.80 24.11
C PRO A 351 -11.93 8.32 22.86
N VAL A 352 -11.23 8.30 21.74
CA VAL A 352 -11.74 7.72 20.50
C VAL A 352 -11.96 6.21 20.68
N ASP A 353 -12.96 5.65 20.02
CA ASP A 353 -13.29 4.23 20.19
C ASP A 353 -12.26 3.33 19.51
N LEU A 354 -11.63 3.82 18.44
CA LEU A 354 -10.62 3.08 17.68
C LEU A 354 -9.66 4.03 16.95
N VAL A 355 -8.37 3.68 16.93
CA VAL A 355 -7.36 4.30 16.05
C VAL A 355 -7.02 3.33 14.91
N LEU A 356 -6.93 3.82 13.68
CA LEU A 356 -6.56 3.05 12.50
C LEU A 356 -5.25 3.59 11.91
N GLY A 357 -4.19 2.79 11.99
CA GLY A 357 -2.89 3.08 11.39
C GLY A 357 -2.85 2.65 9.92
N CYS A 358 -2.82 3.62 9.01
CA CYS A 358 -2.78 3.44 7.56
C CYS A 358 -1.55 4.15 6.94
N VAL A 359 -0.48 4.27 7.71
CA VAL A 359 0.78 4.95 7.36
C VAL A 359 1.72 4.04 6.57
N ASP A 360 2.70 4.61 5.89
CA ASP A 360 3.61 3.89 4.98
C ASP A 360 5.03 3.71 5.52
N ASN A 361 5.34 4.24 6.70
CA ASN A 361 6.67 4.20 7.31
C ASN A 361 6.62 3.65 8.74
N PHE A 362 7.74 3.10 9.23
CA PHE A 362 7.81 2.49 10.56
C PHE A 362 7.88 3.54 11.67
N GLU A 363 8.43 4.72 11.41
CA GLU A 363 8.52 5.83 12.37
C GLU A 363 7.12 6.21 12.88
N ALA A 364 6.17 6.43 11.96
CA ALA A 364 4.79 6.75 12.31
C ALA A 364 4.05 5.58 12.98
N ARG A 365 4.30 4.33 12.57
CA ARG A 365 3.73 3.13 13.25
C ARG A 365 4.20 3.06 14.70
N MET A 366 5.48 3.31 14.96
CA MET A 366 6.04 3.34 16.31
C MET A 366 5.48 4.50 17.14
N ALA A 367 5.25 5.67 16.54
CA ALA A 367 4.60 6.79 17.22
C ALA A 367 3.16 6.46 17.64
N ILE A 368 2.35 5.90 16.73
CA ILE A 368 0.99 5.43 17.05
C ILE A 368 1.02 4.38 18.17
N ASN A 369 1.93 3.40 18.06
CA ASN A 369 2.10 2.36 19.07
C ASN A 369 2.42 2.93 20.45
N ALA A 370 3.37 3.86 20.54
CA ALA A 370 3.76 4.49 21.80
C ALA A 370 2.59 5.25 22.43
N ALA A 371 1.88 6.09 21.64
CA ALA A 371 0.71 6.81 22.10
C ALA A 371 -0.39 5.86 22.61
N CYS A 372 -0.65 4.77 21.88
CA CYS A 372 -1.72 3.84 22.23
C CYS A 372 -1.39 2.99 23.45
N ASN A 373 -0.13 2.56 23.62
CA ASN A 373 0.31 1.87 24.84
C ASN A 373 0.22 2.80 26.06
N GLU A 374 0.67 4.05 25.92
CA GLU A 374 0.62 5.04 26.99
C GLU A 374 -0.83 5.35 27.40
N LYS A 375 -1.75 5.51 26.45
CA LYS A 375 -3.15 5.90 26.74
C LYS A 375 -4.12 4.72 26.91
N TYR A 376 -3.66 3.48 26.83
CA TYR A 376 -4.52 2.29 26.81
C TYR A 376 -5.58 2.36 25.69
N GLN A 377 -5.17 2.82 24.51
CA GLN A 377 -6.06 2.97 23.35
C GLN A 377 -5.97 1.72 22.47
N VAL A 378 -7.13 1.14 22.13
CA VAL A 378 -7.20 0.07 21.13
C VAL A 378 -7.00 0.66 19.73
N TRP A 379 -6.20 -0.02 18.91
CA TRP A 379 -5.94 0.40 17.54
C TRP A 379 -5.76 -0.78 16.61
N MET A 380 -5.96 -0.55 15.31
CA MET A 380 -5.66 -1.52 14.26
C MET A 380 -4.63 -0.96 13.31
N GLU A 381 -3.60 -1.73 13.02
CA GLU A 381 -2.56 -1.43 12.04
C GLU A 381 -2.93 -2.06 10.70
N SER A 382 -2.49 -1.42 9.61
CA SER A 382 -2.54 -1.98 8.27
C SER A 382 -1.27 -1.69 7.48
N GLY A 383 -0.89 -2.65 6.64
CA GLY A 383 0.28 -2.53 5.77
C GLY A 383 0.07 -3.20 4.42
N VAL A 384 0.69 -2.63 3.38
CA VAL A 384 0.80 -3.20 2.04
C VAL A 384 2.27 -3.27 1.69
N SER A 385 2.71 -4.37 1.08
CA SER A 385 4.11 -4.56 0.70
C SER A 385 4.54 -3.61 -0.42
N GLU A 386 5.85 -3.33 -0.49
CA GLU A 386 6.41 -2.46 -1.54
C GLU A 386 6.22 -2.99 -2.96
N ASN A 387 6.03 -4.30 -3.13
CA ASN A 387 5.74 -4.93 -4.41
C ASN A 387 4.22 -5.07 -4.68
N ALA A 388 3.37 -4.58 -3.77
CA ALA A 388 1.92 -4.57 -3.84
C ALA A 388 1.22 -5.93 -3.96
N VAL A 389 1.90 -7.06 -3.74
CA VAL A 389 1.32 -8.41 -3.81
C VAL A 389 1.06 -9.06 -2.45
N SER A 390 1.27 -8.32 -1.37
CA SER A 390 0.81 -8.74 -0.04
C SER A 390 0.37 -7.57 0.82
N GLY A 391 -0.40 -7.87 1.86
CA GLY A 391 -0.83 -6.91 2.86
C GLY A 391 -1.31 -7.59 4.12
N HIS A 392 -1.63 -6.81 5.14
CA HIS A 392 -2.18 -7.33 6.39
C HIS A 392 -2.96 -6.27 7.15
N ILE A 393 -3.73 -6.76 8.12
CA ILE A 393 -4.26 -5.97 9.24
C ILE A 393 -3.90 -6.65 10.55
N GLN A 394 -3.69 -5.86 11.61
CA GLN A 394 -3.43 -6.35 12.96
C GLN A 394 -4.21 -5.55 13.98
N THR A 395 -4.95 -6.22 14.86
CA THR A 395 -5.65 -5.62 16.00
C THR A 395 -4.76 -5.61 17.23
N ILE A 396 -4.54 -4.42 17.78
CA ILE A 396 -3.65 -4.19 18.90
C ILE A 396 -4.47 -3.67 20.07
N ILE A 397 -4.68 -4.55 21.05
CA ILE A 397 -5.29 -4.25 22.34
C ILE A 397 -4.15 -4.24 23.36
N PRO A 398 -3.69 -3.06 23.83
CA PRO A 398 -2.55 -2.97 24.73
C PRO A 398 -2.68 -3.89 25.95
N GLY A 399 -1.69 -4.76 26.14
CA GLY A 399 -1.66 -5.75 27.21
C GLY A 399 -2.31 -7.11 26.88
N LYS A 400 -3.22 -7.18 25.90
CA LYS A 400 -3.91 -8.42 25.49
C LYS A 400 -3.29 -9.05 24.24
N THR A 401 -3.01 -8.26 23.22
CA THR A 401 -2.37 -8.71 21.96
C THR A 401 -1.01 -8.05 21.76
N ALA A 402 -0.18 -8.61 20.89
CA ALA A 402 1.13 -8.07 20.58
C ALA A 402 1.04 -6.61 20.10
N CYS A 403 1.72 -5.69 20.78
CA CYS A 403 1.93 -4.34 20.26
C CYS A 403 2.95 -4.36 19.12
N PHE A 404 3.05 -3.28 18.36
CA PHE A 404 3.97 -3.22 17.22
C PHE A 404 5.44 -3.38 17.65
N ALA A 405 5.80 -2.90 18.86
CA ALA A 405 7.12 -3.08 19.44
C ALA A 405 7.38 -4.48 20.05
N CYS A 406 6.38 -5.36 20.12
CA CYS A 406 6.59 -6.76 20.55
C CYS A 406 7.28 -7.57 19.45
N LEU A 407 7.00 -7.25 18.18
CA LEU A 407 7.48 -7.95 16.99
C LEU A 407 8.06 -6.93 15.99
N PRO A 408 9.13 -6.19 16.38
CA PRO A 408 9.67 -5.14 15.54
C PRO A 408 10.29 -5.73 14.25
N PRO A 409 10.07 -5.11 13.08
CA PRO A 409 10.77 -5.52 11.87
C PRO A 409 12.28 -5.28 12.03
N LEU A 410 13.09 -6.02 11.25
CA LEU A 410 14.55 -6.02 11.38
C LEU A 410 15.17 -4.62 11.36
N VAL A 411 14.66 -3.72 10.53
CA VAL A 411 15.12 -2.32 10.41
C VAL A 411 14.96 -1.57 11.73
N VAL A 412 13.81 -1.74 12.40
CA VAL A 412 13.52 -1.12 13.70
C VAL A 412 14.36 -1.77 14.81
N ALA A 413 14.41 -3.10 14.86
CA ALA A 413 15.20 -3.83 15.85
C ALA A 413 16.71 -3.51 15.76
N SER A 414 17.21 -3.31 14.53
CA SER A 414 18.61 -2.96 14.26
C SER A 414 18.89 -1.46 14.35
N LYS A 415 17.89 -0.62 14.64
CA LYS A 415 17.99 0.85 14.73
C LYS A 415 18.58 1.49 13.47
N ILE A 416 18.26 0.92 12.31
CA ILE A 416 18.65 1.46 11.01
C ILE A 416 17.61 2.52 10.62
N ASP A 417 18.08 3.70 10.18
CA ASP A 417 17.18 4.73 9.67
C ASP A 417 16.57 4.27 8.33
N GLU A 418 15.24 4.15 8.28
CA GLU A 418 14.47 3.75 7.10
C GLU A 418 14.78 4.65 5.88
N ARG A 419 15.12 5.93 6.12
CA ARG A 419 15.47 6.88 5.06
C ARG A 419 16.71 6.45 4.27
N THR A 420 17.58 5.62 4.86
CA THR A 420 18.77 5.07 4.18
C THR A 420 18.43 3.95 3.20
N LEU A 421 17.24 3.34 3.32
CA LEU A 421 16.78 2.26 2.44
C LEU A 421 16.04 2.81 1.21
N LYS A 422 15.43 4.00 1.32
CA LYS A 422 14.74 4.66 0.22
C LYS A 422 15.76 5.30 -0.73
N LYS A 423 15.74 4.88 -1.99
CA LYS A 423 16.55 5.49 -3.07
C LYS A 423 15.73 6.52 -3.82
N ASP A 424 16.30 7.69 -4.04
CA ASP A 424 15.67 8.74 -4.84
C ASP A 424 15.30 8.24 -6.23
N GLY A 425 14.07 8.50 -6.66
CA GLY A 425 13.52 8.07 -7.95
C GLY A 425 12.99 6.64 -7.99
N VAL A 426 13.03 5.89 -6.87
CA VAL A 426 12.40 4.56 -6.76
C VAL A 426 11.14 4.69 -5.90
N CYS A 427 9.99 4.35 -6.47
CA CYS A 427 8.72 4.31 -5.75
C CYS A 427 8.31 2.86 -5.47
N ALA A 428 7.65 2.65 -4.32
CA ALA A 428 6.98 1.40 -4.05
C ALA A 428 5.88 1.17 -5.09
N ALA A 429 5.78 -0.05 -5.61
CA ALA A 429 4.65 -0.43 -6.43
C ALA A 429 3.36 -0.30 -5.59
N SER A 430 2.29 0.12 -6.24
CA SER A 430 1.02 0.37 -5.58
C SER A 430 -0.09 -0.08 -6.50
N LEU A 431 -0.81 -1.12 -6.08
CA LEU A 431 -1.98 -1.65 -6.77
C LEU A 431 -3.25 -1.22 -6.02
N PRO A 432 -4.23 -0.61 -6.70
CA PRO A 432 -5.49 -0.21 -6.07
C PRO A 432 -6.30 -1.42 -5.57
N THR A 433 -6.11 -2.59 -6.18
CA THR A 433 -6.76 -3.85 -5.76
C THR A 433 -6.32 -4.29 -4.37
N THR A 434 -5.01 -4.40 -4.13
CA THR A 434 -4.44 -4.80 -2.83
C THR A 434 -4.82 -3.79 -1.75
N MET A 435 -4.78 -2.49 -2.07
CA MET A 435 -5.20 -1.43 -1.14
C MET A 435 -6.68 -1.54 -0.79
N GLY A 436 -7.55 -1.82 -1.78
CA GLY A 436 -8.98 -2.02 -1.56
C GLY A 436 -9.29 -3.25 -0.69
N ILE A 437 -8.58 -4.36 -0.89
CA ILE A 437 -8.74 -5.59 -0.08
C ILE A 437 -8.31 -5.33 1.36
N VAL A 438 -7.14 -4.73 1.57
CA VAL A 438 -6.64 -4.43 2.92
C VAL A 438 -7.53 -3.43 3.64
N ALA A 439 -7.99 -2.36 2.97
CA ALA A 439 -8.95 -1.42 3.53
C ALA A 439 -10.29 -2.11 3.89
N GLY A 440 -10.77 -3.00 3.02
CA GLY A 440 -11.96 -3.80 3.27
C GLY A 440 -11.83 -4.69 4.50
N PHE A 441 -10.70 -5.39 4.67
CA PHE A 441 -10.43 -6.15 5.88
C PHE A 441 -10.36 -5.26 7.12
N LEU A 442 -9.67 -4.12 7.03
CA LEU A 442 -9.51 -3.20 8.16
C LEU A 442 -10.87 -2.69 8.65
N VAL A 443 -11.72 -2.23 7.73
CA VAL A 443 -13.05 -1.69 8.07
C VAL A 443 -13.98 -2.81 8.54
N GLN A 444 -13.98 -3.98 7.88
CA GLN A 444 -14.79 -5.10 8.33
C GLN A 444 -14.41 -5.54 9.74
N ASN A 445 -13.12 -5.54 10.08
CA ASN A 445 -12.66 -5.86 11.43
C ASN A 445 -13.02 -4.76 12.45
N SER A 446 -12.96 -3.50 12.02
CA SER A 446 -13.41 -2.35 12.82
C SER A 446 -14.91 -2.44 13.13
N LEU A 447 -15.75 -2.79 12.16
CA LEU A 447 -17.19 -2.96 12.35
C LEU A 447 -17.49 -4.12 13.30
N LYS A 448 -16.86 -5.29 13.12
CA LYS A 448 -17.00 -6.43 14.05
C LYS A 448 -16.66 -6.04 15.49
N TYR A 449 -15.58 -5.25 15.66
CA TYR A 449 -15.14 -4.77 16.96
C TYR A 449 -16.09 -3.74 17.59
N LEU A 450 -16.54 -2.74 16.82
CA LEU A 450 -17.40 -1.67 17.34
C LEU A 450 -18.85 -2.12 17.58
N LEU A 451 -19.37 -2.99 16.70
CA LEU A 451 -20.76 -3.46 16.72
C LEU A 451 -20.93 -4.85 17.32
N ASN A 452 -19.86 -5.45 17.85
CA ASN A 452 -19.87 -6.75 18.55
C ASN A 452 -20.58 -7.87 17.77
N PHE A 453 -20.17 -8.10 16.52
CA PHE A 453 -20.68 -9.22 15.72
C PHE A 453 -19.54 -10.03 15.09
N GLY A 454 -19.80 -11.30 14.84
CA GLY A 454 -18.80 -12.23 14.31
C GLY A 454 -17.57 -12.35 15.21
N SER A 455 -16.43 -12.73 14.64
CA SER A 455 -15.15 -12.86 15.37
C SER A 455 -14.14 -11.80 14.92
N VAL A 456 -13.68 -10.95 15.85
CA VAL A 456 -12.60 -9.99 15.59
C VAL A 456 -11.29 -10.75 15.37
N SER A 457 -10.56 -10.41 14.32
CA SER A 457 -9.26 -11.01 14.03
C SER A 457 -8.14 -10.22 14.69
N ASP A 458 -7.27 -10.89 15.44
CA ASP A 458 -6.01 -10.31 15.95
C ASP A 458 -5.05 -9.98 14.80
N TYR A 459 -4.96 -10.85 13.79
CA TYR A 459 -4.18 -10.64 12.58
C TYR A 459 -4.85 -11.33 11.39
N VAL A 460 -4.85 -10.67 10.24
CA VAL A 460 -5.19 -11.28 8.95
C VAL A 460 -4.16 -10.83 7.91
N GLY A 461 -3.48 -11.79 7.29
CA GLY A 461 -2.62 -11.55 6.14
C GLY A 461 -3.39 -11.68 4.84
N TYR A 462 -2.83 -11.12 3.78
CA TYR A 462 -3.25 -11.29 2.40
C TYR A 462 -2.03 -11.54 1.53
N ASN A 463 -2.00 -12.68 0.85
CA ASN A 463 -1.06 -12.99 -0.22
C ASN A 463 -1.83 -13.01 -1.54
N ALA A 464 -1.59 -12.01 -2.39
CA ALA A 464 -2.28 -11.86 -3.67
C ALA A 464 -1.82 -12.84 -4.76
N LEU A 465 -0.69 -13.53 -4.55
CA LEU A 465 -0.17 -14.51 -5.51
C LEU A 465 -0.85 -15.86 -5.39
N GLU A 466 -1.34 -16.19 -4.20
CA GLU A 466 -1.88 -17.53 -3.86
C GLU A 466 -3.30 -17.47 -3.33
N ASP A 467 -3.93 -16.28 -3.32
CA ASP A 467 -5.24 -16.03 -2.71
C ASP A 467 -5.32 -16.58 -1.27
N PHE A 468 -4.23 -16.43 -0.53
CA PHE A 468 -4.08 -16.98 0.82
C PHE A 468 -4.27 -15.91 1.89
N PHE A 469 -5.10 -16.23 2.89
CA PHE A 469 -5.54 -15.32 3.95
C PHE A 469 -5.26 -15.88 5.35
N PRO A 470 -3.99 -15.92 5.79
CA PRO A 470 -3.64 -16.49 7.09
C PRO A 470 -4.23 -15.67 8.23
N LYS A 471 -4.84 -16.35 9.21
CA LYS A 471 -5.26 -15.76 10.48
C LYS A 471 -4.34 -16.25 11.59
N MET A 472 -3.93 -15.34 12.47
CA MET A 472 -3.12 -15.68 13.63
C MET A 472 -3.48 -14.81 14.83
N SER A 473 -3.20 -15.32 16.04
CA SER A 473 -3.26 -14.54 17.28
C SER A 473 -1.83 -14.27 17.74
N LEU A 474 -1.46 -12.99 17.80
CA LEU A 474 -0.12 -12.56 18.21
C LEU A 474 -0.20 -12.12 19.68
N LYS A 475 0.57 -12.80 20.55
CA LYS A 475 0.59 -12.51 21.99
C LYS A 475 1.67 -11.48 22.36
N PRO A 476 1.45 -10.67 23.41
CA PRO A 476 2.44 -9.72 23.88
C PRO A 476 3.78 -10.38 24.23
N ASN A 477 4.87 -9.70 23.91
CA ASN A 477 6.20 -10.05 24.39
C ASN A 477 6.35 -9.55 25.84
N GLN A 478 6.60 -10.47 26.78
CA GLN A 478 6.80 -10.16 28.20
C GLN A 478 8.00 -9.23 28.45
N GLN A 479 8.96 -9.22 27.52
CA GLN A 479 10.16 -8.38 27.54
C GLN A 479 10.14 -7.30 26.44
N CYS A 480 8.96 -6.92 25.95
CA CYS A 480 8.81 -5.85 24.96
C CYS A 480 9.58 -4.59 25.39
N ASP A 481 10.30 -3.93 24.48
CA ASP A 481 11.09 -2.73 24.80
C ASP A 481 10.26 -1.58 25.38
N ASP A 482 9.01 -1.44 24.93
CA ASP A 482 8.06 -0.42 25.40
C ASP A 482 7.60 -0.71 26.84
N SER A 483 7.96 0.18 27.78
CA SER A 483 7.60 0.05 29.18
C SER A 483 6.10 0.12 29.44
N PHE A 484 5.36 0.95 28.69
CA PHE A 484 3.91 1.01 28.82
C PHE A 484 3.27 -0.29 28.34
N CYS A 485 3.80 -0.93 27.30
CA CYS A 485 3.32 -2.25 26.89
C CYS A 485 3.43 -3.27 28.04
N ARG A 486 4.58 -3.34 28.73
CA ARG A 486 4.76 -4.24 29.89
C ARG A 486 3.80 -3.90 31.03
N GLN A 487 3.62 -2.62 31.34
CA GLN A 487 2.64 -2.17 32.32
C GLN A 487 1.21 -2.60 31.94
N ARG A 488 0.81 -2.45 30.68
CA ARG A 488 -0.54 -2.85 30.23
C ARG A 488 -0.75 -4.37 30.30
N GLN A 489 0.31 -5.16 30.10
CA GLN A 489 0.25 -6.61 30.28
C GLN A 489 -0.05 -6.98 31.74
N GLU A 490 0.62 -6.33 32.70
CA GLU A 490 0.37 -6.54 34.13
C GLU A 490 -1.07 -6.15 34.50
N GLU A 491 -1.54 -4.99 34.03
CA GLU A 491 -2.92 -4.55 34.24
C GLU A 491 -3.95 -5.52 33.63
N TYR A 492 -3.67 -6.06 32.44
CA TYR A 492 -4.54 -7.04 31.79
C TYR A 492 -4.60 -8.35 32.59
N GLN A 493 -3.46 -8.86 33.05
CA GLN A 493 -3.40 -10.07 33.87
C GLN A 493 -4.19 -9.92 35.17
N GLN A 494 -4.07 -8.76 35.85
CA GLN A 494 -4.85 -8.46 37.05
C GLN A 494 -6.35 -8.44 36.78
N ARG A 495 -6.78 -7.89 35.63
CA ARG A 495 -8.20 -7.90 35.23
C ARG A 495 -8.71 -9.32 35.00
N CYS A 496 -7.97 -10.16 34.29
CA CYS A 496 -8.34 -11.56 34.06
C CYS A 496 -8.41 -12.38 35.36
N GLN A 497 -7.59 -12.05 36.36
CA GLN A 497 -7.64 -12.70 37.67
C GLN A 497 -8.87 -12.28 38.48
N ASN A 498 -9.31 -11.02 38.35
CA ASN A 498 -10.46 -10.49 39.07
C ASN A 498 -11.79 -10.82 38.39
N ASP A 499 -11.79 -11.08 37.09
CA ASP A 499 -12.98 -11.43 36.30
C ASP A 499 -12.64 -12.50 35.24
N PRO A 500 -12.98 -13.77 35.49
CA PRO A 500 -12.75 -14.87 34.56
C PRO A 500 -13.50 -14.76 33.24
N THR A 501 -14.51 -13.89 33.13
CA THR A 501 -15.23 -13.67 31.86
C THR A 501 -14.38 -12.87 30.86
N VAL A 502 -13.36 -12.13 31.30
CA VAL A 502 -12.46 -11.34 30.43
C VAL A 502 -11.65 -12.19 29.45
N THR A 503 -11.54 -13.50 29.69
CA THR A 503 -10.90 -14.46 28.78
C THR A 503 -11.72 -14.86 27.54
N ASP A 504 -12.94 -14.33 27.38
CA ASP A 504 -13.93 -14.63 26.33
C ASP A 504 -13.35 -15.31 25.06
N VAL A 505 -13.44 -16.64 25.07
CA VAL A 505 -13.90 -17.37 23.92
C VAL A 505 -15.42 -17.29 24.01
N VAL A 506 -16.04 -16.47 23.17
CA VAL A 506 -17.50 -16.50 22.99
C VAL A 506 -17.81 -17.88 22.42
N SER A 507 -18.16 -18.83 23.29
CA SER A 507 -18.79 -20.07 22.86
C SER A 507 -20.16 -19.65 22.34
N ALA A 508 -20.32 -19.64 21.02
CA ALA A 508 -21.64 -19.60 20.43
C ALA A 508 -22.40 -20.79 21.01
N GLU A 509 -23.41 -20.53 21.84
CA GLU A 509 -24.36 -21.56 22.20
C GLU A 509 -25.00 -22.01 20.89
N THR A 510 -24.68 -23.21 20.45
CA THR A 510 -25.27 -23.79 19.25
C THR A 510 -26.72 -24.11 19.61
N GLU A 511 -27.63 -23.18 19.34
CA GLU A 511 -29.05 -23.49 19.39
C GLU A 511 -29.30 -24.69 18.47
N ALA A 512 -30.04 -25.68 18.99
CA ALA A 512 -30.40 -26.84 18.20
C ALA A 512 -31.18 -26.39 16.96
N ILE A 513 -30.71 -26.77 15.78
CA ILE A 513 -31.33 -26.38 14.51
C ILE A 513 -32.74 -27.00 14.46
N VAL A 514 -33.76 -26.15 14.38
CA VAL A 514 -35.15 -26.56 14.18
C VAL A 514 -35.48 -26.43 12.70
N HIS A 515 -35.93 -27.52 12.09
CA HIS A 515 -36.42 -27.53 10.72
C HIS A 515 -37.94 -27.27 10.73
N GLU A 516 -38.41 -26.25 10.01
CA GLU A 516 -39.85 -25.95 9.90
C GLU A 516 -40.62 -27.12 9.25
N ASP A 517 -39.98 -27.81 8.30
CA ASP A 517 -40.48 -28.96 7.59
C ASP A 517 -39.46 -30.11 7.59
N ASN A 518 -39.94 -31.33 7.80
CA ASN A 518 -39.16 -32.55 7.61
C ASN A 518 -40.08 -33.71 7.22
N ASP A 519 -40.94 -33.48 6.23
CA ASP A 519 -41.94 -34.44 5.75
C ASP A 519 -41.33 -35.76 5.26
N TRP A 520 -40.04 -35.74 4.94
CA TRP A 520 -39.26 -36.86 4.41
C TRP A 520 -38.51 -37.64 5.49
N GLY A 521 -38.64 -37.26 6.78
CA GLY A 521 -38.00 -37.95 7.89
C GLY A 521 -36.46 -37.95 7.79
N ILE A 522 -35.88 -36.89 7.23
CA ILE A 522 -34.44 -36.74 7.08
C ILE A 522 -33.82 -36.60 8.46
N CYS A 523 -32.95 -37.55 8.83
CA CYS A 523 -32.22 -37.53 10.09
C CYS A 523 -30.77 -37.10 9.86
N VAL A 524 -30.23 -36.27 10.77
CA VAL A 524 -28.79 -36.00 10.83
C VAL A 524 -28.14 -37.19 11.52
N VAL A 525 -27.27 -37.90 10.81
CA VAL A 525 -26.48 -39.01 11.35
C VAL A 525 -25.14 -38.44 11.81
N GLU A 526 -24.76 -38.67 13.07
CA GLU A 526 -23.44 -38.31 13.57
C GLU A 526 -22.41 -39.34 13.07
N ASP A 527 -21.33 -38.87 12.42
CA ASP A 527 -20.29 -39.71 11.79
C ASP A 527 -19.56 -40.67 12.76
N ASP A 528 -19.67 -40.44 14.08
CA ASP A 528 -18.99 -41.23 15.12
C ASP A 528 -19.87 -42.31 15.76
N SER A 529 -21.11 -42.49 15.30
CA SER A 529 -21.98 -43.55 15.80
C SER A 529 -22.25 -44.60 14.71
N ALA A 530 -21.60 -45.75 14.85
CA ALA A 530 -22.09 -46.99 14.27
C ALA A 530 -23.39 -47.38 15.00
N HIS A 531 -24.46 -46.63 14.74
CA HIS A 531 -25.80 -47.04 15.15
C HIS A 531 -26.32 -48.05 14.13
N ASP A 532 -26.66 -49.23 14.64
CA ASP A 532 -27.34 -50.29 13.92
C ASP A 532 -28.56 -49.70 13.19
N VAL A 533 -28.59 -49.90 11.88
CA VAL A 533 -29.62 -49.40 10.96
C VAL A 533 -30.90 -50.23 11.09
N GLU A 534 -31.34 -50.55 12.31
CA GLU A 534 -32.44 -51.49 12.52
C GLU A 534 -33.84 -50.85 12.43
N ASP A 535 -34.00 -49.53 12.55
CA ASP A 535 -35.32 -48.89 12.59
C ASP A 535 -35.54 -47.73 11.60
N LEU A 536 -35.03 -47.84 10.36
CA LEU A 536 -35.47 -46.95 9.27
C LEU A 536 -36.72 -47.52 8.58
N HIS A 537 -37.90 -47.18 9.09
CA HIS A 537 -39.16 -47.41 8.37
C HIS A 537 -39.27 -46.43 7.19
N ALA A 538 -39.03 -46.91 5.96
CA ALA A 538 -39.44 -46.20 4.76
C ALA A 538 -40.98 -46.07 4.77
N GLY A 539 -41.49 -44.85 4.65
CA GLY A 539 -42.94 -44.59 4.63
C GLY A 539 -43.68 -45.43 3.58
N ASP A 540 -44.97 -45.67 3.80
CA ASP A 540 -45.80 -46.54 2.96
C ASP A 540 -45.67 -46.17 1.46
N GLY A 541 -45.07 -47.06 0.68
CA GLY A 541 -44.85 -46.89 -0.76
C GLY A 541 -43.40 -46.63 -1.18
N VAL A 542 -42.45 -46.49 -0.25
CA VAL A 542 -41.03 -46.29 -0.55
C VAL A 542 -40.22 -47.53 -0.13
N ARG A 543 -39.26 -47.95 -0.96
CA ARG A 543 -38.28 -49.00 -0.64
C ARG A 543 -36.87 -48.45 -0.83
N PHE A 544 -35.97 -48.75 0.09
CA PHE A 544 -34.54 -48.50 -0.09
C PHE A 544 -34.02 -49.29 -1.29
N GLN A 545 -33.33 -48.62 -2.22
CA GLN A 545 -32.79 -49.24 -3.43
C GLN A 545 -31.54 -50.10 -3.16
N TYR A 546 -30.92 -49.93 -2.00
CA TYR A 546 -29.75 -50.67 -1.53
C TYR A 546 -29.79 -50.73 0.00
N THR A 547 -29.79 -51.94 0.56
CA THR A 547 -29.38 -52.16 1.95
C THR A 547 -27.85 -52.06 2.00
N LYS A 548 -27.33 -51.21 2.89
CA LYS A 548 -25.90 -51.19 3.20
C LYS A 548 -25.55 -52.58 3.73
N GLU A 549 -24.79 -53.37 2.96
CA GLU A 549 -24.28 -54.64 3.49
C GLU A 549 -23.45 -54.30 4.73
N GLU A 550 -23.72 -55.00 5.83
CA GLU A 550 -22.81 -55.05 6.96
C GLU A 550 -21.45 -55.48 6.41
N SER A 551 -20.55 -54.52 6.26
CA SER A 551 -19.15 -54.79 6.08
C SER A 551 -18.71 -55.48 7.36
N LYS A 552 -18.75 -56.82 7.37
CA LYS A 552 -17.92 -57.64 8.24
C LYS A 552 -16.49 -57.31 7.89
N VAL A 553 -15.98 -56.25 8.48
CA VAL A 553 -14.55 -56.05 8.63
C VAL A 553 -14.11 -57.22 9.51
N LYS A 554 -13.66 -58.29 8.87
CA LYS A 554 -12.76 -59.24 9.52
C LYS A 554 -11.60 -58.39 10.03
N SER A 555 -11.47 -58.29 11.35
CA SER A 555 -10.22 -57.91 11.96
C SER A 555 -9.14 -58.84 11.41
N HIS A 556 -8.33 -58.31 10.50
CA HIS A 556 -6.97 -58.79 10.37
C HIS A 556 -6.26 -58.28 11.62
N GLU A 557 -6.27 -59.09 12.68
CA GLU A 557 -5.26 -59.02 13.73
C GLU A 557 -3.93 -59.39 13.06
N GLU A 558 -3.20 -58.39 12.57
CA GLU A 558 -1.75 -58.45 12.63
C GLU A 558 -1.35 -58.26 14.09
N PRO A 559 -0.45 -59.08 14.66
CA PRO A 559 0.01 -58.87 16.02
C PRO A 559 0.84 -57.59 16.05
N GLN A 560 0.25 -56.50 16.54
CA GLN A 560 1.02 -55.38 17.07
C GLN A 560 1.59 -55.83 18.41
N GLU A 561 2.90 -56.02 18.47
CA GLU A 561 3.63 -56.02 19.73
C GLU A 561 3.40 -54.67 20.42
N GLU A 562 2.63 -54.65 21.50
CA GLU A 562 2.59 -53.55 22.45
C GLU A 562 3.98 -53.41 23.10
N ILE A 563 4.74 -52.42 22.64
CA ILE A 563 5.89 -51.92 23.38
C ILE A 563 5.38 -50.80 24.29
N GLU A 564 4.88 -51.19 25.47
CA GLU A 564 4.79 -50.27 26.61
C GLU A 564 6.21 -50.01 27.15
N GLU A 565 6.99 -49.15 26.49
CA GLU A 565 8.14 -48.52 27.17
C GLU A 565 7.68 -47.22 27.82
N SER A 566 7.74 -47.16 29.15
CA SER A 566 7.39 -45.98 29.91
C SER A 566 8.36 -44.82 29.62
N LEU A 567 7.86 -43.58 29.61
CA LEU A 567 8.66 -42.35 29.38
C LEU A 567 9.88 -42.26 30.32
N THR A 568 9.78 -42.86 31.50
CA THR A 568 10.85 -42.96 32.49
C THR A 568 12.01 -43.87 32.07
N ASP A 569 11.74 -44.96 31.33
CA ASP A 569 12.79 -45.86 30.84
C ASP A 569 13.55 -45.28 29.64
N LEU A 570 12.86 -44.49 28.81
CA LEU A 570 13.47 -43.76 27.69
C LEU A 570 14.44 -42.68 28.18
N MET A 571 14.08 -41.97 29.26
CA MET A 571 14.94 -40.96 29.89
C MET A 571 16.16 -41.58 30.59
N ALA A 572 16.06 -42.81 31.10
CA ALA A 572 17.18 -43.52 31.70
C ALA A 572 18.20 -43.99 30.63
N LYS A 573 17.73 -44.51 29.49
CA LYS A 573 18.58 -44.94 28.37
C LYS A 573 19.36 -43.78 27.73
N MET A 574 18.76 -42.60 27.59
CA MET A 574 19.45 -41.42 27.05
C MET A 574 20.54 -40.85 27.98
N LYS A 575 20.54 -41.23 29.26
CA LYS A 575 21.55 -40.79 30.23
C LYS A 575 22.77 -41.71 30.30
N SER A 576 22.68 -42.90 29.68
CA SER A 576 23.77 -43.88 29.57
C SER A 576 24.45 -43.92 28.20
N LEU A 577 24.00 -43.10 27.25
CA LEU A 577 24.67 -42.77 26.00
C LEU A 577 25.38 -41.43 26.16
#